data_AF-A0A921F473-F1
#
_entry.id   AF-A0A921F473-F1
#
_cell.length_a   1.000
_cell.length_b   1.000
_cell.length_c   1.000
_cell.angle_alpha   90.00
_cell.angle_beta   90.00
_cell.angle_gamma   90.00
#
_symmetry.space_group_name_H-M   'P 1'
#
loop_
_entity.id
_entity.type
_entity.pdbx_description
1 polymer ?
#
loop_
_entity_poly.entity_id
_entity_poly.type
_entity_poly.pdbx_seq_one_letter_code
_entity_poly.pdbx_strand_id
1 'polypeptide(L)'
;LITNWGSEGIGFINADLTLSIARLPRSEDLGMQADMHVEADGISVGNTALYDRDGVIGFGAVVAVSNAKRQIDWSSRKITAEGVETDGRNA
;
A
#
# COMPACT_ATOMS: atom_id res chain seq x y z
N LEU A 1 1.19 3.01 -2.33
CA LEU A 1 1.21 3.49 -0.92
C LEU A 1 0.83 2.32 0.00
N ILE A 2 1.38 2.27 1.21
CA ILE A 2 1.08 1.25 2.24
C ILE A 2 -0.40 1.31 2.70
N THR A 3 -1.15 2.32 2.29
CA THR A 3 -2.57 2.52 2.63
C THR A 3 -3.53 1.57 1.92
N ASN A 4 -3.04 0.62 1.10
CA ASN A 4 -3.89 -0.46 0.58
C ASN A 4 -4.19 -1.54 1.65
N TRP A 5 -3.53 -1.42 2.80
CA TRP A 5 -3.67 -2.28 3.97
C TRP A 5 -4.96 -1.92 4.70
N GLY A 6 -5.94 -2.84 4.67
CA GLY A 6 -7.11 -2.83 5.55
C GLY A 6 -6.87 -3.69 6.80
N SER A 7 -7.87 -3.79 7.68
CA SER A 7 -7.75 -4.54 8.94
C SER A 7 -7.41 -6.03 8.78
N GLU A 8 -7.76 -6.62 7.64
CA GLU A 8 -7.58 -8.05 7.33
C GLU A 8 -6.48 -8.31 6.27
N GLY A 9 -5.57 -7.35 6.03
CA GLY A 9 -4.51 -7.46 5.00
C GLY A 9 -4.72 -6.50 3.82
N ILE A 10 -4.20 -6.82 2.62
CA ILE A 10 -4.33 -5.93 1.44
C ILE A 10 -5.79 -5.98 0.93
N GLY A 11 -6.60 -5.08 1.46
CA GLY A 11 -8.05 -5.02 1.29
C GLY A 11 -8.50 -4.06 0.21
N PHE A 12 -7.63 -3.20 -0.30
CA PHE A 12 -7.97 -2.14 -1.26
C PHE A 12 -7.04 -2.13 -2.49
N ILE A 13 -7.55 -1.65 -3.62
CA ILE A 13 -6.77 -1.34 -4.82
C ILE A 13 -6.76 0.17 -4.98
N ASN A 14 -5.56 0.74 -5.10
CA ASN A 14 -5.40 2.16 -5.35
C ASN A 14 -6.08 2.53 -6.68
N ALA A 15 -7.02 3.46 -6.61
CA ALA A 15 -7.66 4.04 -7.79
C ALA A 15 -6.79 5.13 -8.40
N ASP A 16 -6.03 5.84 -7.56
CA ASP A 16 -5.08 6.86 -7.98
C ASP A 16 -3.79 6.82 -7.15
N LEU A 17 -2.88 7.74 -7.48
CA LEU A 17 -1.75 8.12 -6.65
C LEU A 17 -1.32 9.52 -7.05
N THR A 18 -1.27 10.44 -6.09
CA THR A 18 -0.75 11.79 -6.29
C THR A 18 0.46 12.02 -5.40
N LEU A 19 1.58 12.43 -5.99
CA LEU A 19 2.78 12.84 -5.26
C LEU A 19 3.02 14.34 -5.46
N SER A 20 3.19 15.06 -4.35
CA SER A 20 3.63 16.45 -4.35
C SER A 20 5.02 16.52 -3.73
N ILE A 21 6.03 16.79 -4.56
CA ILE A 21 7.45 16.82 -4.14
C ILE A 21 8.01 18.23 -4.27
N ALA A 22 8.65 18.71 -3.21
CA ALA A 22 9.28 20.04 -3.16
C ALA A 22 10.68 20.03 -3.79
N ARG A 23 11.30 18.86 -3.92
CA ARG A 23 12.60 18.64 -4.57
C ARG A 23 12.70 17.21 -5.10
N LEU A 24 13.68 16.98 -5.97
CA LEU A 24 14.03 15.64 -6.42
C LEU A 24 14.69 14.83 -5.29
N PRO A 25 14.48 13.49 -5.27
CA PRO A 25 15.24 12.59 -4.41
C PRO A 25 16.73 12.62 -4.75
N ARG A 26 17.58 12.48 -3.74
CA ARG A 26 19.05 12.41 -3.88
C ARG A 26 19.63 11.02 -3.64
N SER A 27 18.82 10.10 -3.16
CA SER A 27 19.13 8.67 -3.08
C SER A 27 18.22 7.87 -3.99
N GLU A 28 18.64 6.64 -4.33
CA GLU A 28 17.84 5.69 -5.09
C GLU A 28 16.64 5.16 -4.29
N ASP A 29 16.78 5.13 -2.96
CA ASP A 29 15.74 4.67 -2.04
C ASP A 29 14.84 5.82 -1.58
N LEU A 30 13.54 5.52 -1.45
CA LEU A 30 12.54 6.40 -0.83
C LEU A 30 11.87 5.72 0.37
N GLY A 31 11.89 6.40 1.50
CA GLY A 31 11.09 6.06 2.67
C GLY A 31 9.69 6.66 2.57
N MET A 32 8.72 5.97 3.17
CA MET A 32 7.33 6.41 3.26
C MET A 32 6.80 6.12 4.66
N GLN A 33 6.13 7.07 5.28
CA GLN A 33 5.41 6.84 6.54
C GLN A 33 3.96 7.25 6.34
N ALA A 34 3.04 6.31 6.58
CA ALA A 34 1.63 6.62 6.57
C ALA A 34 1.31 7.53 7.76
N ASP A 35 0.60 8.63 7.47
CA ASP A 35 0.17 9.61 8.46
C ASP A 35 -1.32 9.42 8.79
N MET A 36 -2.14 9.12 7.76
CA MET A 36 -3.57 8.87 7.91
C MET A 36 -4.05 7.75 6.99
N HIS A 37 -5.02 6.99 7.49
CA HIS A 37 -5.81 6.03 6.74
C HIS A 37 -7.24 6.05 7.28
N VAL A 38 -8.20 6.32 6.41
CA VAL A 38 -9.63 6.35 6.74
C VAL A 38 -10.38 5.56 5.69
N GLU A 39 -11.32 4.75 6.13
CA GLU A 39 -12.17 3.93 5.26
C GLU A 39 -13.65 4.19 5.56
N ALA A 40 -14.47 4.22 4.50
CA ALA A 40 -15.93 4.30 4.58
C ALA A 40 -16.54 3.75 3.28
N ASP A 41 -17.60 2.95 3.39
CA ASP A 41 -18.39 2.44 2.26
C ASP A 41 -17.57 1.82 1.12
N GLY A 42 -16.48 1.11 1.48
CA GLY A 42 -15.60 0.45 0.51
C GLY A 42 -14.66 1.39 -0.24
N ILE A 43 -14.50 2.63 0.20
CA ILE A 43 -13.49 3.58 -0.25
C ILE A 43 -12.51 3.80 0.90
N SER A 44 -11.22 3.83 0.60
CA SER A 44 -10.21 4.29 1.55
C SER A 44 -9.42 5.46 1.00
N VAL A 45 -9.04 6.37 1.91
CA VAL A 45 -8.21 7.52 1.61
C VAL A 45 -7.01 7.47 2.55
N GLY A 46 -5.83 7.80 2.03
CA GLY A 46 -4.62 7.83 2.85
C GLY A 46 -3.62 8.89 2.41
N ASN A 47 -2.81 9.31 3.38
CA ASN A 47 -1.74 10.28 3.19
C ASN A 47 -0.42 9.73 3.77
N THR A 48 0.70 10.09 3.13
CA THR A 48 2.04 9.68 3.57
C THR A 48 3.03 10.83 3.41
N ALA A 49 3.97 10.93 4.35
CA ALA A 49 5.18 11.71 4.13
C ALA A 49 6.23 10.86 3.41
N LEU A 50 6.93 11.48 2.46
CA LEU A 50 7.99 10.88 1.66
C LEU A 50 9.34 11.42 2.13
N TYR A 51 10.32 10.54 2.25
CA TYR A 51 11.67 10.89 2.70
C TYR A 51 12.72 10.25 1.81
N ASP A 52 13.85 10.94 1.64
CA ASP A 52 15.09 10.31 1.22
C ASP A 52 16.11 10.38 2.37
N ARG A 53 17.37 10.05 2.11
CA ARG A 53 18.43 10.09 3.14
C ARG A 53 18.68 11.47 3.73
N ASP A 54 18.27 12.54 3.05
CA ASP A 54 18.40 13.94 3.48
C ASP A 54 17.11 14.46 4.16
N GLY A 55 16.11 13.60 4.37
CA GLY A 55 14.86 13.93 5.07
C GLY A 55 13.65 14.06 4.15
N VAL A 56 12.63 14.80 4.62
CA VAL A 56 11.33 14.93 3.93
C VAL A 56 11.50 15.59 2.56
N ILE A 57 10.90 15.01 1.54
CA ILE A 57 10.88 15.54 0.16
C ILE A 57 9.49 15.98 -0.30
N GLY A 58 8.44 15.54 0.37
CA GLY A 58 7.06 15.82 -0.01
C GLY A 58 6.07 14.85 0.61
N PHE A 59 4.89 14.78 0.00
CA PHE A 59 3.77 13.96 0.46
C PHE A 59 3.15 13.17 -0.68
N GLY A 60 2.53 12.05 -0.34
CA GLY A 60 1.70 11.26 -1.24
C GLY A 60 0.28 11.13 -0.70
N ALA A 61 -0.70 11.36 -1.56
CA ALA A 61 -2.11 11.11 -1.29
C ALA A 61 -2.65 10.03 -2.22
N VAL A 62 -3.62 9.27 -1.74
CA VAL A 62 -4.22 8.18 -2.49
C VAL A 62 -5.67 7.95 -2.08
N VAL A 63 -6.48 7.63 -3.08
CA VAL A 63 -7.80 7.02 -2.94
C VAL A 63 -7.70 5.58 -3.44
N ALA A 64 -8.35 4.67 -2.72
CA ALA A 64 -8.44 3.27 -3.08
C ALA A 64 -9.87 2.75 -2.92
N VAL A 65 -10.18 1.68 -3.65
CA VAL A 65 -11.48 1.00 -3.63
C VAL A 65 -11.33 -0.40 -3.06
N SER A 66 -12.36 -0.87 -2.36
CA SER A 66 -12.35 -2.17 -1.71
C SER A 66 -12.19 -3.29 -2.73
N ASN A 67 -11.27 -4.18 -2.43
CA ASN A 67 -10.99 -5.40 -3.16
C ASN A 67 -11.36 -6.64 -2.31
N ALA A 68 -12.45 -6.54 -1.54
CA ALA A 68 -12.91 -7.57 -0.61
C ALA A 68 -13.06 -8.97 -1.24
N LYS A 69 -13.37 -9.05 -2.54
CA LYS A 69 -13.55 -10.32 -3.26
C LYS A 69 -12.23 -11.01 -3.65
N ARG A 70 -11.08 -10.35 -3.47
CA ARG A 70 -9.75 -10.86 -3.83
C ARG A 70 -8.69 -10.39 -2.81
N GLN A 71 -9.05 -10.36 -1.53
CA GLN A 71 -8.10 -10.02 -0.47
C GLN A 71 -6.92 -10.99 -0.54
N ILE A 72 -5.72 -10.42 -0.57
CA ILE A 72 -4.49 -11.21 -0.54
C ILE A 72 -4.10 -11.35 0.93
N ASP A 73 -4.48 -12.49 1.50
CA ASP A 73 -3.95 -12.94 2.78
C ASP A 73 -2.59 -13.62 2.57
N TRP A 74 -1.53 -13.04 3.13
CA TRP A 74 -0.19 -13.60 3.07
C TRP A 74 0.12 -14.54 4.25
N SER A 75 -0.73 -14.59 5.27
CA SER A 75 -0.53 -15.43 6.47
C SER A 75 -0.81 -16.92 6.22
N SER A 76 -1.62 -17.23 5.20
CA SER A 76 -1.98 -18.61 4.83
C SER A 76 -1.08 -19.23 3.75
N ARG A 77 -0.11 -18.50 3.20
CA ARG A 77 0.81 -19.04 2.17
C ARG A 77 1.97 -19.81 2.80
N LYS A 78 2.03 -21.12 2.54
CA LYS A 78 3.24 -21.92 2.78
C LYS A 78 4.26 -21.62 1.68
N ILE A 79 5.37 -21.02 2.06
CA ILE A 79 6.55 -20.94 1.19
C ILE A 79 7.32 -22.24 1.37
N THR A 80 7.41 -23.05 0.31
CA THR A 80 8.26 -24.24 0.28
C THR A 80 9.53 -23.95 -0.55
N ALA A 81 10.52 -24.84 -0.48
CA ALA A 81 11.76 -24.68 -1.24
C ALA A 81 11.56 -24.70 -2.76
N GLU A 82 10.40 -25.14 -3.25
CA GLU A 82 10.07 -25.29 -4.67
C GLU A 82 9.13 -24.19 -5.20
N GLY A 83 8.63 -23.31 -4.32
CA GLY A 83 7.76 -22.19 -4.70
C GLY A 83 6.65 -21.91 -3.70
N VAL A 84 5.69 -21.08 -4.12
CA VAL A 84 4.51 -20.70 -3.32
C VAL A 84 3.34 -21.61 -3.71
N GLU A 85 2.87 -22.43 -2.78
CA GLU A 85 1.67 -23.25 -2.96
C GLU A 85 0.42 -22.38 -2.72
N THR A 86 -0.50 -22.33 -3.69
CA THR A 86 -1.76 -21.57 -3.57
C THR A 86 -2.93 -22.51 -3.33
N ASP A 87 -3.65 -22.33 -2.22
CA ASP A 87 -4.95 -22.98 -1.98
C ASP A 87 -5.96 -22.50 -3.03
N GLY A 88 -6.58 -23.45 -3.74
CA GLY A 88 -7.40 -23.24 -4.94
C GLY A 88 -8.75 -22.53 -4.72
N ARG A 89 -8.85 -21.66 -3.72
CA ARG A 89 -10.06 -20.89 -3.39
C ARG A 89 -10.20 -19.56 -4.14
N ASN A 90 -9.25 -19.20 -4.99
CA ASN A 90 -9.27 -17.96 -5.78
C ASN A 90 -8.90 -18.23 -7.25
N ALA A 91 -9.76 -18.97 -7.97
CA ALA A 91 -9.81 -18.97 -9.43
C ALA A 91 -11.06 -18.21 -9.90
#